data_AF-A0A9P5XJ47-F1
#
_entry.id   AF-A0A9P5XJ47-F1
#
_cell.length_a   1.000
_cell.length_b   1.000
_cell.length_c   1.000
_cell.angle_alpha   90.00
_cell.angle_beta   90.00
_cell.angle_gamma   90.00
#
_symmetry.space_group_name_H-M   'P 1'
#
loop_
_entity.id
_entity.type
_entity.pdbx_description
1 polymer ?
#
loop_
_entity_poly.entity_id
_entity_poly.type
_entity_poly.pdbx_seq_one_letter_code
_entity_poly.pdbx_strand_id
1 'polypeptide(L)'
;MIPALEQKQNINYVPTPEEASDIKIGLMGSEERLCALELQIGHFQDRLDELSMGKERLSIDIAKYRSILAPVRRLIPEILQEIFYHCLPTCHNGTMSNRDTPLLLGRVCSQWRQVAYSTPRLWTSIHIVIPATEPYSPAAPTDNSVMLSAVSSWLSRSGVLPLSISLSSSVYSLDPTIPTNQLIRPFLDLLTPLASRWKQVAFRIENYDWADFFNRYSANDVPLLEKVHFDGLQVPRPPSGETCPPDFAAAVRKGGILHAPQLRSVSIPRYAVQVLQLPLRWSELIELNLSDGAFSLHDTLKALAQCPSLLDCSISVSDWYDTVVYGESNEPPKVVLPKLEVLTLKDDMGRYGIPLLLGSLIAPQLRHLSFRLGMNWGGEVYLDMGSWLRAFRIFFGGLIEPLQELDLSANALPGDVVVEVLEMLPGLKRLSIESFGKAETGLDEQAPFVWTIPNSFNFTDVQLKMFIPNTSSAIPPPHAQTSRNSSDADSDFDADIDTREAASPASRSGNKPVIGCLCPNLEVFSCSGAMFSESLLIDFLHARAVRHRELRVAHLRKVNVKFVPGRKKSEDFADQVKELAEQTGISVFLNYIKPLVLPASMRRNTSFSPYQGIQVEEDLDYVLVPANFGF
;
A
#
# COMPACT_ATOMS: atom_id res chain seq x y z
N MET A 1 -62.32 37.56 15.94
CA MET A 1 -62.43 36.66 17.12
C MET A 1 -61.07 36.16 17.63
N ILE A 2 -60.07 35.95 16.77
CA ILE A 2 -58.81 35.27 17.14
C ILE A 2 -57.91 36.03 18.15
N PRO A 3 -57.69 37.37 18.05
CA PRO A 3 -56.80 38.06 19.01
C PRO A 3 -57.34 38.16 20.44
N ALA A 4 -58.66 38.11 20.62
CA ALA A 4 -59.31 38.22 21.93
C ALA A 4 -59.34 36.90 22.70
N LEU A 5 -59.21 35.76 22.01
CA LEU A 5 -59.20 34.43 22.62
C LEU A 5 -57.81 34.07 23.16
N GLU A 6 -56.73 34.48 22.48
CA GLU A 6 -55.35 34.29 22.97
C GLU A 6 -55.08 35.06 24.28
N GLN A 7 -55.62 36.27 24.43
CA GLN A 7 -55.53 37.03 25.68
C GLN A 7 -56.37 36.42 26.82
N LYS A 8 -57.52 35.79 26.51
CA LYS A 8 -58.40 35.15 27.49
C LYS A 8 -57.93 33.74 27.90
N GLN A 9 -57.04 33.09 27.15
CA GLN A 9 -56.42 31.80 27.52
C GLN A 9 -55.36 31.92 28.64
N ASN A 10 -54.74 33.10 28.80
CA ASN A 10 -53.62 33.34 29.72
C ASN A 10 -54.04 33.84 31.11
N ILE A 11 -55.35 33.91 31.37
CA ILE A 11 -55.97 34.35 32.62
C ILE A 11 -57.07 33.32 32.91
N ASN A 12 -57.29 32.94 34.18
CA ASN A 12 -58.36 32.01 34.60
C ASN A 12 -59.76 32.59 34.38
N TYR A 13 -60.07 32.97 33.14
CA TYR A 13 -61.28 33.65 32.73
C TYR A 13 -62.37 32.62 32.47
N VAL A 14 -63.52 32.81 33.13
CA VAL A 14 -64.71 31.97 32.95
C VAL A 14 -65.66 32.71 31.99
N PRO A 15 -65.97 32.13 30.81
CA PRO A 15 -66.88 32.78 29.85
C PRO A 15 -68.28 32.96 30.42
N THR A 16 -68.95 34.04 30.03
CA THR A 16 -70.39 34.21 30.31
C THR A 16 -71.23 33.22 29.49
N PRO A 17 -72.49 32.91 29.87
CA PRO A 17 -73.32 31.92 29.16
C PRO A 17 -73.52 32.22 27.66
N GLU A 18 -73.59 33.49 27.28
CA GLU A 18 -73.72 33.92 25.88
C GLU A 18 -72.40 33.74 25.12
N GLU A 19 -71.27 34.17 25.70
CA GLU A 19 -69.94 33.95 25.11
C GLU A 19 -69.60 32.45 24.98
N ALA A 20 -70.01 31.64 25.96
CA ALA A 20 -69.84 30.18 25.90
C ALA A 20 -70.64 29.57 24.75
N SER A 21 -71.84 30.09 24.46
CA SER A 21 -72.66 29.66 23.32
C SER A 21 -71.99 30.02 21.99
N ASP A 22 -71.50 31.25 21.85
CA ASP A 22 -70.81 31.72 20.64
C ASP A 22 -69.49 30.97 20.38
N ILE A 23 -68.73 30.69 21.44
CA ILE A 23 -67.50 29.86 21.37
C ILE A 23 -67.85 28.45 20.92
N LYS A 24 -68.96 27.87 21.40
CA LYS A 24 -69.40 26.52 21.03
C LYS A 24 -69.81 26.43 19.55
N ILE A 25 -70.48 27.46 19.04
CA ILE A 25 -70.83 27.58 17.61
C ILE A 25 -69.56 27.73 16.76
N GLY A 26 -68.63 28.59 17.18
CA GLY A 26 -67.34 28.76 16.52
C GLY A 26 -66.46 27.51 16.54
N LEU A 27 -66.52 26.73 17.62
CA LEU A 27 -65.85 25.44 17.76
C LEU A 27 -66.43 24.41 16.78
N MET A 28 -67.76 24.22 16.74
CA MET A 28 -68.40 23.32 15.78
C MET A 28 -68.04 23.67 14.33
N GLY A 29 -68.10 24.96 13.97
CA GLY A 29 -67.71 25.39 12.62
C GLY A 29 -66.21 25.24 12.33
N SER A 30 -65.35 25.13 13.36
CA SER A 30 -63.92 24.84 13.20
C SER A 30 -63.66 23.33 13.12
N GLU A 31 -64.39 22.52 13.87
CA GLU A 31 -64.38 21.06 13.81
C GLU A 31 -64.86 20.54 12.45
N GLU A 32 -65.91 21.12 11.87
CA GLU A 32 -66.37 20.80 10.50
C GLU A 32 -65.28 21.11 9.46
N ARG A 33 -64.60 22.24 9.60
CA ARG A 33 -63.48 22.62 8.71
C ARG A 33 -62.28 21.70 8.87
N LEU A 34 -61.98 21.28 10.10
CA LEU A 34 -60.92 20.30 10.36
C LEU A 34 -61.25 18.95 9.73
N CYS A 35 -62.47 18.45 9.92
CA CYS A 35 -62.94 17.19 9.34
C CYS A 35 -62.90 17.21 7.80
N ALA A 36 -63.26 18.34 7.18
CA ALA A 36 -63.14 18.53 5.74
C ALA A 36 -61.68 18.51 5.25
N LEU A 37 -60.74 19.10 6.01
CA LEU A 37 -59.30 19.07 5.69
C LEU A 37 -58.71 17.66 5.87
N GLU A 38 -59.09 16.93 6.92
CA GLU A 38 -58.66 15.55 7.15
C GLU A 38 -59.10 14.62 6.03
N LEU A 39 -60.34 14.78 5.53
CA LEU A 39 -60.84 14.06 4.36
C LEU A 39 -60.04 14.39 3.09
N GLN A 40 -59.69 15.66 2.87
CA GLN A 40 -58.85 16.05 1.74
C GLN A 40 -57.44 15.48 1.85
N ILE A 41 -56.84 15.48 3.04
CA ILE A 41 -55.54 14.86 3.30
C ILE A 41 -55.58 13.37 2.97
N GLY A 42 -56.62 12.65 3.44
CA GLY A 42 -56.82 11.23 3.11
C GLY A 42 -56.92 10.99 1.60
N HIS A 43 -57.72 11.80 0.90
CA HIS A 43 -57.84 11.69 -0.57
C HIS A 43 -56.52 11.92 -1.30
N PHE A 44 -55.72 12.90 -0.86
CA PHE A 44 -54.40 13.16 -1.46
C PHE A 44 -53.39 12.06 -1.12
N GLN A 45 -53.48 11.45 0.06
CA GLN A 45 -52.66 10.30 0.47
C GLN A 45 -52.98 9.07 -0.40
N ASP A 46 -54.25 8.71 -0.57
CA ASP A 46 -54.67 7.60 -1.44
C ASP A 46 -54.16 7.78 -2.88
N ARG A 47 -54.22 9.01 -3.38
CA ARG A 47 -53.75 9.36 -4.73
C ARG A 47 -52.22 9.34 -4.85
N LEU A 48 -51.51 9.67 -3.77
CA LEU A 48 -50.04 9.58 -3.72
C LEU A 48 -49.60 8.12 -3.69
N ASP A 49 -50.32 7.26 -2.96
CA ASP A 49 -50.09 5.82 -2.92
C ASP A 49 -50.33 5.17 -4.29
N GLU A 50 -51.45 5.50 -4.96
CA GLU A 50 -51.74 5.02 -6.31
C GLU A 50 -50.64 5.39 -7.32
N LEU A 51 -50.23 6.66 -7.31
CA LEU A 51 -49.16 7.14 -8.19
C LEU A 51 -47.80 6.50 -7.85
N SER A 52 -47.53 6.25 -6.57
CA SER A 52 -46.29 5.61 -6.11
C SER A 52 -46.22 4.15 -6.57
N MET A 53 -47.32 3.40 -6.45
CA MET A 53 -47.45 2.05 -7.00
C MET A 53 -47.30 2.04 -8.53
N GLY A 54 -47.92 3.01 -9.22
CA GLY A 54 -47.78 3.19 -10.66
C GLY A 54 -46.33 3.47 -11.09
N LYS A 55 -45.62 4.32 -10.34
CA LYS A 55 -44.20 4.63 -10.54
C LYS A 55 -43.33 3.38 -10.35
N GLU A 56 -43.55 2.60 -9.30
CA GLU A 56 -42.77 1.38 -9.02
C GLU A 56 -42.95 0.35 -10.14
N ARG A 57 -44.18 0.13 -10.58
CA ARG A 57 -44.49 -0.76 -11.70
C ARG A 57 -43.81 -0.32 -13.00
N LEU A 58 -43.90 0.97 -13.35
CA LEU A 58 -43.23 1.50 -14.53
C LEU A 58 -41.70 1.40 -14.41
N SER A 59 -41.13 1.60 -13.22
CA SER A 59 -39.70 1.45 -12.96
C SER A 59 -39.23 0.01 -13.25
N ILE A 60 -39.99 -1.00 -12.78
CA ILE A 60 -39.73 -2.41 -13.06
C ILE A 60 -39.76 -2.69 -14.57
N ASP A 61 -40.75 -2.19 -15.29
CA ASP A 61 -40.86 -2.42 -16.73
C ASP A 61 -39.75 -1.70 -17.53
N ILE A 62 -39.38 -0.48 -17.14
CA ILE A 62 -38.23 0.24 -17.71
C ILE A 62 -36.95 -0.56 -17.49
N ALA A 63 -36.73 -1.12 -16.29
CA ALA A 63 -35.56 -1.93 -16.00
C ALA A 63 -35.50 -3.19 -16.88
N LYS A 64 -36.63 -3.87 -17.12
CA LYS A 64 -36.73 -5.01 -18.04
C LYS A 64 -36.35 -4.60 -19.47
N TYR A 65 -36.93 -3.53 -20.01
CA TYR A 65 -36.63 -3.07 -21.37
C TYR A 65 -35.16 -2.65 -21.51
N ARG A 66 -34.61 -1.92 -20.53
CA ARG A 66 -33.19 -1.57 -20.49
C ARG A 66 -32.30 -2.81 -20.48
N SER A 67 -32.65 -3.85 -19.72
CA SER A 67 -31.91 -5.12 -19.70
C SER A 67 -31.91 -5.82 -21.07
N ILE A 68 -33.03 -5.83 -21.79
CA ILE A 68 -33.14 -6.42 -23.13
C ILE A 68 -32.34 -5.62 -24.16
N LEU A 69 -32.38 -4.29 -24.07
CA LEU A 69 -31.69 -3.39 -24.99
C LEU A 69 -30.20 -3.20 -24.66
N ALA A 70 -29.74 -3.75 -23.54
CA ALA A 70 -28.37 -3.62 -23.04
C ALA A 70 -27.36 -3.98 -24.15
N PRO A 71 -26.41 -3.08 -24.49
CA PRO A 71 -25.45 -3.29 -25.57
C PRO A 71 -24.68 -4.61 -25.47
N VAL A 72 -24.44 -5.06 -24.24
CA VAL A 72 -23.69 -6.30 -23.95
C VAL A 72 -24.34 -7.56 -24.54
N ARG A 73 -25.66 -7.56 -24.76
CA ARG A 73 -26.35 -8.70 -25.41
C ARG A 73 -26.06 -8.82 -26.91
N ARG A 74 -25.50 -7.79 -27.53
CA ARG A 74 -25.13 -7.78 -28.96
C ARG A 74 -23.65 -8.12 -29.18
N LEU A 75 -22.87 -8.21 -28.11
CA LEU A 75 -21.47 -8.58 -28.22
C LEU A 75 -21.35 -10.05 -28.60
N ILE A 76 -20.50 -10.33 -29.57
CA ILE A 76 -20.11 -11.70 -29.90
C ILE A 76 -19.31 -12.29 -28.72
N PRO A 77 -19.35 -13.61 -28.52
CA PRO A 77 -18.65 -14.27 -27.41
C PRO A 77 -17.17 -13.87 -27.31
N GLU A 78 -16.46 -13.73 -28.43
CA GLU A 78 -15.04 -13.42 -28.49
C GLU A 78 -14.71 -12.04 -27.88
N ILE A 79 -15.54 -11.03 -28.16
CA ILE A 79 -15.37 -9.70 -27.56
C ILE A 79 -15.67 -9.74 -26.07
N LEU A 80 -16.66 -10.54 -25.66
CA LEU A 80 -16.96 -10.74 -24.25
C LEU A 80 -15.81 -11.45 -23.51
N GLN A 81 -15.12 -12.40 -24.16
CA GLN A 81 -13.94 -13.07 -23.62
C GLN A 81 -12.79 -12.09 -23.39
N GLU A 82 -12.51 -11.20 -24.34
CA GLU A 82 -11.46 -10.18 -24.19
C GLU A 82 -11.82 -9.18 -23.10
N ILE A 83 -13.08 -8.74 -23.01
CA ILE A 83 -13.54 -7.90 -21.88
C ILE A 83 -13.31 -8.62 -20.55
N PHE A 84 -13.71 -9.89 -20.44
CA PHE A 84 -13.53 -10.69 -19.23
C PHE A 84 -12.07 -10.84 -18.83
N TYR A 85 -11.18 -11.01 -19.82
CA TYR A 85 -9.74 -11.08 -19.59
C TYR A 85 -9.20 -9.78 -18.98
N HIS A 86 -9.67 -8.62 -19.46
CA HIS A 86 -9.34 -7.32 -18.90
C HIS A 86 -9.98 -7.02 -17.54
N CYS A 87 -10.96 -7.83 -17.11
CA CYS A 87 -11.54 -7.76 -15.77
C CYS A 87 -10.79 -8.63 -14.73
N LEU A 88 -9.78 -9.39 -15.13
CA LEU A 88 -8.98 -10.17 -14.20
C LEU A 88 -8.16 -9.26 -13.27
N PRO A 89 -7.86 -9.70 -12.04
CA PRO A 89 -7.02 -8.93 -11.13
C PRO A 89 -5.63 -8.76 -11.72
N THR A 90 -5.09 -7.55 -11.66
CA THR A 90 -3.76 -7.23 -12.18
C THR A 90 -2.67 -7.32 -11.10
N CYS A 91 -3.05 -7.24 -9.83
CA CYS A 91 -2.13 -7.20 -8.69
C CYS A 91 -2.00 -8.52 -7.92
N HIS A 92 -2.86 -9.51 -8.20
CA HIS A 92 -2.80 -10.81 -7.55
C HIS A 92 -3.34 -11.92 -8.45
N ASN A 93 -3.08 -13.17 -8.08
CA ASN A 93 -3.69 -14.31 -8.75
C ASN A 93 -5.20 -14.42 -8.44
N GLY A 94 -5.99 -14.99 -9.35
CA GLY A 94 -7.43 -15.13 -9.16
C GLY A 94 -7.77 -15.92 -7.89
N THR A 95 -8.63 -15.38 -7.04
CA THR A 95 -9.06 -16.06 -5.80
C THR A 95 -10.32 -16.88 -6.04
N MET A 96 -10.51 -17.97 -5.28
CA MET A 96 -11.75 -18.74 -5.28
C MET A 96 -12.89 -18.03 -4.50
N SER A 97 -13.01 -16.72 -4.69
CA SER A 97 -14.03 -15.87 -4.08
C SER A 97 -15.16 -15.57 -5.05
N ASN A 98 -16.39 -15.49 -4.55
CA ASN A 98 -17.53 -15.06 -5.36
C ASN A 98 -17.53 -13.54 -5.67
N ARG A 99 -16.63 -12.78 -5.04
CA ARG A 99 -16.41 -11.35 -5.26
C ARG A 99 -15.26 -11.06 -6.22
N ASP A 100 -14.59 -12.09 -6.71
CA ASP A 100 -13.40 -11.96 -7.54
C ASP A 100 -13.60 -12.63 -8.91
N THR A 101 -12.91 -12.11 -9.92
CA THR A 101 -12.94 -12.68 -11.26
C THR A 101 -11.95 -13.85 -11.35
N PRO A 102 -12.24 -14.90 -12.14
CA PRO A 102 -13.35 -15.03 -13.10
C PRO A 102 -14.70 -15.51 -12.51
N LEU A 103 -14.77 -15.93 -11.25
CA LEU A 103 -16.01 -16.50 -10.69
C LEU A 103 -17.17 -15.50 -10.66
N LEU A 104 -16.88 -14.24 -10.33
CA LEU A 104 -17.85 -13.14 -10.33
C LEU A 104 -18.56 -13.01 -11.69
N LEU A 105 -17.84 -13.16 -12.80
CA LEU A 105 -18.38 -13.05 -14.16
C LEU A 105 -19.43 -14.14 -14.43
N GLY A 106 -19.21 -15.35 -13.90
CA GLY A 106 -20.15 -16.45 -14.00
C GLY A 106 -21.44 -16.29 -13.16
N ARG A 107 -21.55 -15.25 -12.35
CA ARG A 107 -22.74 -14.97 -11.52
C ARG A 107 -23.71 -13.98 -12.16
N VAL A 108 -23.31 -13.31 -13.24
CA VAL A 108 -24.14 -12.28 -13.90
C VAL A 108 -25.32 -12.89 -14.64
N CYS A 109 -25.07 -13.81 -15.57
CA CYS A 109 -26.12 -14.55 -16.29
C CYS A 109 -25.59 -15.89 -16.82
N SER A 110 -26.49 -16.74 -17.33
CA SER A 110 -26.12 -18.06 -17.89
C SER A 110 -25.17 -17.97 -19.08
N GLN A 111 -25.37 -17.00 -19.97
CA GLN A 111 -24.51 -16.78 -21.14
C GLN A 111 -23.09 -16.39 -20.70
N TRP A 112 -22.95 -15.47 -19.75
CA TRP A 112 -21.65 -15.06 -19.22
C TRP A 112 -20.93 -16.21 -18.53
N ARG A 113 -21.68 -17.03 -17.76
CA ARG A 113 -21.13 -18.25 -17.15
C ARG A 113 -20.59 -19.21 -18.20
N GLN A 114 -21.34 -19.45 -19.27
CA GLN A 114 -20.90 -20.33 -20.35
C GLN A 114 -19.63 -19.79 -21.01
N VAL A 115 -19.62 -18.50 -21.38
CA VAL A 115 -18.45 -17.84 -21.98
C VAL A 115 -17.24 -17.95 -21.05
N ALA A 116 -17.37 -17.53 -19.79
CA ALA A 116 -16.29 -17.59 -18.81
C ALA A 116 -15.75 -19.02 -18.63
N TYR A 117 -16.64 -20.01 -18.54
CA TYR A 117 -16.27 -21.41 -18.32
C TYR A 117 -15.61 -22.05 -19.55
N SER A 118 -15.93 -21.55 -20.75
CA SER A 118 -15.36 -21.98 -22.02
C SER A 118 -14.08 -21.22 -22.43
N THR A 119 -13.58 -20.31 -21.59
CA THR A 119 -12.43 -19.45 -21.92
C THR A 119 -11.22 -19.81 -21.05
N PRO A 120 -10.30 -20.67 -21.52
CA PRO A 120 -9.22 -21.19 -20.66
C PRO A 120 -8.29 -20.13 -20.09
N ARG A 121 -8.05 -19.03 -20.82
CA ARG A 121 -7.20 -17.91 -20.41
C ARG A 121 -7.66 -17.24 -19.11
N LEU A 122 -8.94 -17.38 -18.73
CA LEU A 122 -9.45 -16.82 -17.48
C LEU A 122 -9.07 -17.63 -16.24
N TRP A 123 -8.66 -18.88 -16.42
CA TRP A 123 -8.42 -19.86 -15.35
C TRP A 123 -6.94 -20.20 -15.17
N THR A 124 -6.04 -19.49 -15.85
CA THR A 124 -4.59 -19.75 -15.82
C THR A 124 -3.91 -19.27 -14.54
N SER A 125 -4.60 -18.47 -13.74
CA SER A 125 -4.09 -17.92 -12.49
C SER A 125 -4.97 -18.35 -11.32
N ILE A 126 -4.36 -18.82 -10.23
CA ILE A 126 -5.08 -19.21 -9.01
C ILE A 126 -4.27 -18.89 -7.75
N HIS A 127 -4.94 -18.35 -6.74
CA HIS A 127 -4.46 -18.24 -5.38
C HIS A 127 -5.21 -19.21 -4.45
N ILE A 128 -4.47 -20.08 -3.76
CA ILE A 128 -4.98 -21.12 -2.88
C ILE A 128 -4.57 -20.79 -1.45
N VAL A 129 -5.55 -20.57 -0.58
CA VAL A 129 -5.34 -20.33 0.85
C VAL A 129 -5.76 -21.58 1.62
N ILE A 130 -4.79 -22.20 2.29
CA ILE A 130 -5.04 -23.37 3.15
C ILE A 130 -5.39 -22.86 4.56
N PRO A 131 -6.62 -23.10 5.04
CA PRO A 131 -7.06 -22.61 6.35
C PRO A 131 -6.32 -23.30 7.49
N ALA A 132 -6.06 -22.56 8.56
CA ALA A 132 -5.55 -23.14 9.80
C ALA A 132 -6.61 -24.05 10.44
N THR A 133 -6.23 -25.28 10.78
CA THR A 133 -7.05 -26.14 11.63
C THR A 133 -6.98 -25.61 13.06
N GLU A 134 -8.06 -25.03 13.59
CA GLU A 134 -8.07 -24.65 15.01
C GLU A 134 -7.98 -25.89 15.90
N PRO A 135 -7.04 -25.93 16.86
CA PRO A 135 -6.81 -27.11 17.71
C PRO A 135 -7.94 -27.39 18.73
N TYR A 136 -8.90 -26.47 18.90
CA TYR A 136 -9.97 -26.59 19.90
C TYR A 136 -11.33 -27.02 19.33
N SER A 137 -11.43 -27.29 18.02
CA SER A 137 -12.62 -27.91 17.43
C SER A 137 -12.33 -29.35 17.02
N PRO A 138 -12.50 -30.34 17.92
CA PRO A 138 -12.39 -31.76 17.58
C PRO A 138 -13.50 -32.25 16.62
N ALA A 139 -14.34 -31.35 16.09
CA ALA A 139 -15.48 -31.66 15.23
C ALA A 139 -15.43 -30.98 13.84
N ALA A 140 -14.42 -30.16 13.52
CA ALA A 140 -14.25 -29.69 12.15
C ALA A 140 -13.47 -30.75 11.35
N PRO A 141 -14.08 -31.41 10.35
CA PRO A 141 -13.36 -32.38 9.56
C PRO A 141 -12.18 -31.70 8.85
N THR A 142 -10.99 -32.26 9.04
CA THR A 142 -9.73 -32.00 8.34
C THR A 142 -9.80 -32.34 6.85
N ASP A 143 -11.01 -32.45 6.30
CA ASP A 143 -11.26 -32.93 4.95
C ASP A 143 -11.19 -31.76 3.96
N ASN A 144 -9.98 -31.56 3.45
CA ASN A 144 -9.73 -30.61 2.37
C ASN A 144 -10.27 -31.10 1.00
N SER A 145 -11.02 -32.22 0.92
CA SER A 145 -11.52 -32.79 -0.34
C SER A 145 -12.33 -31.82 -1.18
N VAL A 146 -13.20 -31.01 -0.56
CA VAL A 146 -14.02 -30.01 -1.26
C VAL A 146 -13.13 -28.94 -1.90
N MET A 147 -12.12 -28.48 -1.16
CA MET A 147 -11.16 -27.49 -1.66
C MET A 147 -10.29 -28.07 -2.78
N LEU A 148 -9.76 -29.28 -2.60
CA LEU A 148 -8.98 -29.99 -3.63
C LEU A 148 -9.79 -30.21 -4.91
N SER A 149 -11.08 -30.57 -4.78
CA SER A 149 -12.00 -30.71 -5.90
C SER A 149 -12.25 -29.37 -6.60
N ALA A 150 -12.39 -28.28 -5.84
CA ALA A 150 -12.54 -26.93 -6.40
C ALA A 150 -11.28 -26.48 -7.14
N VAL A 151 -10.09 -26.68 -6.57
CA VAL A 151 -8.80 -26.39 -7.21
C VAL A 151 -8.62 -27.22 -8.49
N SER A 152 -8.91 -28.52 -8.43
CA SER A 152 -8.87 -29.40 -9.60
C SER A 152 -9.83 -28.92 -10.69
N SER A 153 -11.06 -28.56 -10.32
CA SER A 153 -12.06 -28.00 -11.24
C SER A 153 -11.60 -26.69 -11.87
N TRP A 154 -10.96 -25.80 -11.11
CA TRP A 154 -10.38 -24.56 -11.63
C TRP A 154 -9.27 -24.85 -12.65
N LEU A 155 -8.30 -25.68 -12.27
CA LEU A 155 -7.14 -25.99 -13.10
C LEU A 155 -7.53 -26.76 -14.36
N SER A 156 -8.56 -27.61 -14.32
CA SER A 156 -9.07 -28.29 -15.52
C SER A 156 -9.58 -27.31 -16.59
N ARG A 157 -10.14 -26.16 -16.19
CA ARG A 157 -10.66 -25.14 -17.11
C ARG A 157 -9.56 -24.37 -17.84
N SER A 158 -8.36 -24.32 -17.27
CA SER A 158 -7.20 -23.66 -17.88
C SER A 158 -6.66 -24.36 -19.13
N GLY A 159 -7.15 -25.57 -19.45
CA GLY A 159 -6.76 -26.33 -20.64
C GLY A 159 -5.28 -26.72 -20.59
N VAL A 160 -4.52 -26.32 -21.61
CA VAL A 160 -3.07 -26.59 -21.74
C VAL A 160 -2.21 -25.33 -21.50
N LEU A 161 -2.83 -24.21 -21.15
CA LEU A 161 -2.15 -22.93 -21.06
C LEU A 161 -1.16 -22.89 -19.86
N PRO A 162 -0.13 -22.04 -19.92
CA PRO A 162 0.79 -21.85 -18.79
C PRO A 162 0.06 -21.33 -17.54
N LEU A 163 0.52 -21.76 -16.37
CA LEU A 163 -0.15 -21.54 -15.09
C LEU A 163 0.66 -20.61 -14.17
N SER A 164 -0.05 -19.68 -13.52
CA SER A 164 0.44 -18.89 -12.39
C SER A 164 -0.27 -19.36 -11.12
N ILE A 165 0.45 -20.02 -10.23
CA ILE A 165 -0.11 -20.65 -9.03
C ILE A 165 0.49 -20.00 -7.80
N SER A 166 -0.35 -19.58 -6.86
CA SER A 166 0.10 -19.23 -5.52
C SER A 166 -0.58 -20.06 -4.45
N LEU A 167 0.19 -20.50 -3.46
CA LEU A 167 -0.26 -21.32 -2.33
C LEU A 167 0.17 -20.63 -1.04
N SER A 168 -0.75 -20.35 -0.13
CA SER A 168 -0.44 -19.80 1.18
C SER A 168 -1.04 -20.65 2.29
N SER A 169 -0.28 -20.86 3.35
CA SER A 169 -0.73 -21.53 4.57
C SER A 169 -0.71 -20.54 5.73
N SER A 170 -1.85 -20.32 6.38
CA SER A 170 -1.96 -19.45 7.56
C SER A 170 -1.82 -20.23 8.88
N VAL A 171 -1.18 -21.41 8.84
CA VAL A 171 -1.11 -22.32 9.99
C VAL A 171 -0.14 -21.79 11.02
N TYR A 172 -0.68 -21.06 12.01
CA TYR A 172 -0.01 -20.87 13.29
C TYR A 172 -0.10 -22.20 14.06
N SER A 173 0.80 -23.15 13.77
CA SER A 173 0.88 -24.33 14.62
C SER A 173 1.32 -23.88 16.01
N LEU A 174 0.52 -24.18 17.04
CA LEU A 174 0.90 -23.92 18.44
C LEU A 174 2.22 -24.62 18.80
N ASP A 175 2.52 -25.72 18.10
CA ASP A 175 3.82 -26.37 18.13
C ASP A 175 4.60 -26.06 16.84
N PRO A 176 5.60 -25.17 16.88
CA PRO A 176 6.44 -24.85 15.73
C PRO A 176 7.35 -26.03 15.32
N THR A 177 7.38 -27.12 16.09
CA THR A 177 8.22 -28.30 15.81
C THR A 177 7.55 -29.34 14.91
N ILE A 178 6.23 -29.23 14.67
CA ILE A 178 5.49 -30.18 13.82
C ILE A 178 5.39 -29.63 12.39
N PRO A 179 5.98 -30.29 11.38
CA PRO A 179 5.93 -29.80 10.01
C PRO A 179 4.51 -29.80 9.45
N THR A 180 4.12 -28.73 8.74
CA THR A 180 2.82 -28.60 8.07
C THR A 180 2.68 -29.52 6.84
N ASN A 181 3.71 -30.31 6.53
CA ASN A 181 3.83 -31.16 5.35
C ASN A 181 2.58 -32.01 5.05
N GLN A 182 1.94 -32.61 6.06
CA GLN A 182 0.76 -33.45 5.84
C GLN A 182 -0.45 -32.69 5.29
N LEU A 183 -0.62 -31.42 5.69
CA LEU A 183 -1.71 -30.56 5.19
C LEU A 183 -1.43 -30.06 3.77
N ILE A 184 -0.15 -29.77 3.47
CA ILE A 184 0.29 -29.20 2.19
C ILE A 184 0.41 -30.27 1.10
N ARG A 185 0.82 -31.49 1.45
CA ARG A 185 1.14 -32.56 0.50
C ARG A 185 0.01 -32.90 -0.48
N PRO A 186 -1.27 -33.01 -0.08
CA PRO A 186 -2.36 -33.25 -1.02
C PRO A 186 -2.49 -32.17 -2.11
N PHE A 187 -2.23 -30.90 -1.77
CA PHE A 187 -2.24 -29.82 -2.75
C PHE A 187 -1.05 -29.92 -3.70
N LEU A 188 0.15 -30.22 -3.20
CA LEU A 188 1.31 -30.43 -4.06
C LEU A 188 1.16 -31.65 -4.96
N ASP A 189 0.58 -32.74 -4.46
CA ASP A 189 0.29 -33.94 -5.25
C ASP A 189 -0.72 -33.64 -6.38
N LEU A 190 -1.71 -32.77 -6.13
CA LEU A 190 -2.64 -32.28 -7.16
C LEU A 190 -1.95 -31.40 -8.21
N LEU A 191 -0.97 -30.58 -7.80
CA LEU A 191 -0.26 -29.65 -8.69
C LEU A 191 0.87 -30.33 -9.48
N THR A 192 1.46 -31.41 -8.96
CA THR A 192 2.62 -32.12 -9.54
C THR A 192 2.41 -32.48 -11.03
N PRO A 193 1.27 -33.06 -11.45
CA PRO A 193 1.04 -33.43 -12.86
C PRO A 193 1.00 -32.24 -13.82
N LEU A 194 0.86 -31.02 -13.29
CA LEU A 194 0.75 -29.79 -14.05
C LEU A 194 2.08 -29.01 -14.11
N ALA A 195 3.16 -29.55 -13.52
CA ALA A 195 4.46 -28.89 -13.40
C ALA A 195 5.03 -28.39 -14.74
N SER A 196 4.81 -29.14 -15.82
CA SER A 196 5.27 -28.78 -17.17
C SER A 196 4.68 -27.48 -17.71
N ARG A 197 3.55 -27.06 -17.13
CA ARG A 197 2.81 -25.85 -17.49
C ARG A 197 3.07 -24.70 -16.53
N TRP A 198 3.83 -24.89 -15.46
CA TRP A 198 4.08 -23.83 -14.49
C TRP A 198 4.88 -22.70 -15.13
N LYS A 199 4.30 -21.51 -15.13
CA LYS A 199 4.94 -20.26 -15.56
C LYS A 199 5.41 -19.45 -14.36
N GLN A 200 4.57 -19.37 -13.33
CA GLN A 200 4.87 -18.66 -12.10
C GLN A 200 4.37 -19.46 -10.91
N VAL A 201 5.23 -19.60 -9.89
CA VAL A 201 4.89 -20.32 -8.67
C VAL A 201 5.27 -19.47 -7.48
N ALA A 202 4.31 -19.20 -6.58
CA ALA A 202 4.52 -18.44 -5.37
C ALA A 202 3.98 -19.19 -4.16
N PHE A 203 4.84 -19.76 -3.33
CA PHE A 203 4.44 -20.53 -2.16
C PHE A 203 4.88 -19.85 -0.87
N ARG A 204 3.89 -19.45 -0.06
CA ARG A 204 4.08 -18.86 1.27
C ARG A 204 3.63 -19.87 2.32
N ILE A 205 4.54 -20.68 2.82
CA ILE A 205 4.22 -21.82 3.68
C ILE A 205 5.09 -21.80 4.92
N GLU A 206 4.47 -21.62 6.09
CA GLU A 206 5.14 -21.70 7.37
C GLU A 206 5.33 -23.16 7.83
N ASN A 207 6.44 -23.41 8.52
CA ASN A 207 6.82 -24.69 9.11
C ASN A 207 6.80 -25.87 8.13
N TYR A 208 7.25 -25.66 6.88
CA TYR A 208 7.30 -26.69 5.85
C TYR A 208 8.72 -27.18 5.56
N ASP A 209 8.89 -28.49 5.41
CA ASP A 209 10.15 -29.08 4.93
C ASP A 209 10.23 -29.05 3.40
N TRP A 210 11.00 -28.08 2.88
CA TRP A 210 11.24 -27.86 1.46
C TRP A 210 12.15 -28.92 0.81
N ALA A 211 12.86 -29.77 1.55
CA ALA A 211 13.77 -30.74 0.97
C ALA A 211 13.05 -31.78 0.07
N ASP A 212 11.89 -32.30 0.51
CA ASP A 212 11.05 -33.19 -0.30
C ASP A 212 10.59 -32.50 -1.59
N PHE A 213 10.18 -31.23 -1.48
CA PHE A 213 9.72 -30.44 -2.61
C PHE A 213 10.83 -30.27 -3.67
N PHE A 214 12.02 -29.81 -3.29
CA PHE A 214 13.11 -29.59 -4.26
C PHE A 214 13.65 -30.89 -4.86
N ASN A 215 13.57 -32.01 -4.13
CA ASN A 215 13.93 -33.32 -4.69
C ASN A 215 12.88 -33.87 -5.66
N ARG A 216 11.64 -33.38 -5.61
CA ARG A 216 10.54 -33.86 -6.44
C ARG A 216 10.57 -33.33 -7.88
N TYR A 217 11.10 -32.12 -8.09
CA TYR A 217 11.05 -31.43 -9.37
C TYR A 217 12.45 -31.16 -9.93
N SER A 218 12.69 -31.59 -11.16
CA SER A 218 13.86 -31.23 -11.96
C SER A 218 13.58 -30.05 -12.90
N ALA A 219 14.63 -29.44 -13.45
CA ALA A 219 14.49 -28.37 -14.44
C ALA A 219 13.68 -28.79 -15.70
N ASN A 220 13.72 -30.08 -16.06
CA ASN A 220 12.99 -30.60 -17.21
C ASN A 220 11.49 -30.74 -16.94
N ASP A 221 11.09 -30.86 -15.68
CA ASP A 221 9.68 -30.98 -15.28
C ASP A 221 8.97 -29.62 -15.33
N VAL A 222 9.72 -28.51 -15.35
CA VAL A 222 9.21 -27.14 -15.29
C VAL A 222 9.80 -26.23 -16.39
N PRO A 223 9.64 -26.57 -17.68
CA PRO A 223 10.35 -25.90 -18.78
C PRO A 223 9.87 -24.46 -19.05
N LEU A 224 8.66 -24.11 -18.63
CA LEU A 224 8.04 -22.79 -18.85
C LEU A 224 8.18 -21.84 -17.65
N LEU A 225 8.89 -22.27 -16.59
CA LEU A 225 8.92 -21.55 -15.34
C LEU A 225 9.80 -20.31 -15.44
N GLU A 226 9.16 -19.14 -15.31
CA GLU A 226 9.78 -17.82 -15.38
C GLU A 226 9.99 -17.19 -14.01
N LYS A 227 9.05 -17.43 -13.08
CA LYS A 227 9.09 -16.84 -11.73
C LYS A 227 8.86 -17.87 -10.64
N VAL A 228 9.72 -17.84 -9.63
CA VAL A 228 9.61 -18.69 -8.44
C VAL A 228 9.75 -17.82 -7.21
N HIS A 229 8.76 -17.91 -6.33
CA HIS A 229 8.78 -17.24 -5.05
C HIS A 229 8.46 -18.25 -3.96
N PHE A 230 9.41 -18.46 -3.05
CA PHE A 230 9.17 -19.17 -1.81
C PHE A 230 9.25 -18.17 -0.67
N ASP A 231 8.35 -18.29 0.31
CA ASP A 231 8.23 -17.47 1.52
C ASP A 231 7.73 -18.34 2.69
N GLY A 232 8.01 -17.95 3.93
CA GLY A 232 7.60 -18.63 5.16
C GLY A 232 8.76 -19.05 6.08
N LEU A 233 8.46 -19.20 7.38
CA LEU A 233 9.43 -19.64 8.38
C LEU A 233 9.69 -21.16 8.26
N GLN A 234 10.96 -21.58 8.33
CA GLN A 234 11.27 -23.00 8.49
C GLN A 234 10.93 -23.44 9.92
N VAL A 235 10.59 -24.72 10.09
CA VAL A 235 10.54 -25.38 11.41
C VAL A 235 11.83 -25.06 12.19
N PRO A 236 11.76 -24.43 13.37
CA PRO A 236 12.90 -24.30 14.26
C PRO A 236 13.41 -25.69 14.62
N ARG A 237 14.72 -25.91 14.43
CA ARG A 237 15.37 -27.16 14.81
C ARG A 237 15.17 -27.41 16.32
N PRO A 238 14.91 -28.65 16.78
CA PRO A 238 15.01 -28.94 18.20
C PRO A 238 16.41 -28.56 18.72
N PRO A 239 16.51 -27.98 19.93
CA PRO A 239 17.77 -27.46 20.51
C PRO A 239 18.82 -28.53 20.81
N SER A 240 18.56 -29.81 20.51
CA SER A 240 19.45 -30.95 20.82
C SER A 240 20.75 -30.98 20.01
N GLY A 241 21.07 -29.97 19.19
CA GLY A 241 22.42 -29.77 18.66
C GLY A 241 22.94 -30.86 17.71
N GLU A 242 22.15 -31.87 17.38
CA GLU A 242 22.54 -32.87 16.39
C GLU A 242 22.47 -32.24 14.98
N THR A 243 23.69 -31.94 14.51
CA THR A 243 24.08 -31.48 13.19
C THR A 243 23.22 -32.08 12.09
N CYS A 244 22.65 -31.23 11.24
CA CYS A 244 22.34 -31.52 9.84
C CYS A 244 21.60 -30.35 9.17
N PRO A 245 22.24 -29.61 8.24
CA PRO A 245 21.53 -29.47 6.98
C PRO A 245 22.40 -29.85 5.77
N PRO A 246 22.73 -31.15 5.60
CA PRO A 246 23.10 -31.68 4.30
C PRO A 246 21.87 -31.93 3.39
N ASP A 247 20.64 -32.13 3.88
CA ASP A 247 19.53 -32.56 3.01
C ASP A 247 18.92 -31.46 2.13
N PHE A 248 18.55 -30.29 2.66
CA PHE A 248 18.03 -29.18 1.83
C PHE A 248 19.11 -28.64 0.89
N ALA A 249 20.30 -28.31 1.40
CA ALA A 249 21.40 -27.82 0.57
C ALA A 249 21.85 -28.86 -0.47
N ALA A 250 21.82 -30.17 -0.19
CA ALA A 250 22.05 -31.19 -1.21
C ALA A 250 20.89 -31.30 -2.20
N ALA A 251 19.63 -31.19 -1.75
CA ALA A 251 18.46 -31.23 -2.62
C ALA A 251 18.49 -30.08 -3.65
N VAL A 252 18.77 -28.86 -3.21
CA VAL A 252 18.84 -27.71 -4.12
C VAL A 252 20.10 -27.76 -5.01
N ARG A 253 21.24 -28.25 -4.50
CA ARG A 253 22.48 -28.42 -5.30
C ARG A 253 22.36 -29.41 -6.46
N LYS A 254 21.40 -30.35 -6.42
CA LYS A 254 21.11 -31.24 -7.56
C LYS A 254 20.47 -30.52 -8.75
N GLY A 255 20.17 -29.24 -8.60
CA GLY A 255 19.73 -28.39 -9.70
C GLY A 255 18.29 -28.64 -10.14
N GLY A 256 17.38 -28.70 -9.18
CA GLY A 256 15.95 -28.95 -9.38
C GLY A 256 15.21 -27.81 -10.09
N ILE A 257 14.07 -27.39 -9.55
CA ILE A 257 13.23 -26.32 -10.12
C ILE A 257 13.98 -25.00 -10.40
N LEU A 258 15.06 -24.71 -9.66
CA LEU A 258 15.87 -23.50 -9.81
C LEU A 258 16.76 -23.46 -11.07
N HIS A 259 16.91 -24.57 -11.80
CA HIS A 259 17.60 -24.61 -13.09
C HIS A 259 16.66 -24.52 -14.29
N ALA A 260 15.39 -24.24 -14.07
CA ALA A 260 14.43 -24.10 -15.15
C ALA A 260 14.99 -23.14 -16.23
N PRO A 261 14.91 -23.52 -17.52
CA PRO A 261 15.67 -22.85 -18.57
C PRO A 261 15.19 -21.42 -18.87
N GLN A 262 13.99 -21.05 -18.40
CA GLN A 262 13.39 -19.73 -18.60
C GLN A 262 13.30 -18.91 -17.31
N LEU A 263 13.92 -19.38 -16.21
CA LEU A 263 13.82 -18.74 -14.90
C LEU A 263 14.51 -17.37 -14.90
N ARG A 264 13.75 -16.34 -14.52
CA ARG A 264 14.18 -14.93 -14.54
C ARG A 264 13.91 -14.20 -13.23
N SER A 265 12.95 -14.66 -12.44
CA SER A 265 12.57 -14.07 -11.16
C SER A 265 12.65 -15.11 -10.07
N VAL A 266 13.41 -14.81 -9.02
CA VAL A 266 13.68 -15.74 -7.92
C VAL A 266 13.53 -15.02 -6.59
N SER A 267 12.68 -15.58 -5.73
CA SER A 267 12.60 -15.23 -4.31
C SER A 267 12.82 -16.48 -3.47
N ILE A 268 13.78 -16.41 -2.55
CA ILE A 268 14.20 -17.56 -1.74
C ILE A 268 14.23 -17.12 -0.26
N PRO A 269 13.54 -17.83 0.65
CA PRO A 269 13.56 -17.53 2.07
C PRO A 269 14.91 -17.87 2.68
N ARG A 270 15.12 -17.43 3.91
CA ARG A 270 16.29 -17.85 4.72
C ARG A 270 16.28 -19.35 4.97
N TYR A 271 16.99 -20.12 4.15
CA TYR A 271 17.28 -21.53 4.43
C TYR A 271 18.77 -21.83 4.20
N ALA A 272 19.53 -21.85 5.30
CA ALA A 272 20.96 -22.15 5.40
C ALA A 272 21.95 -21.16 4.74
N VAL A 273 23.14 -21.07 5.35
CA VAL A 273 24.26 -20.12 5.14
C VAL A 273 24.90 -20.16 3.72
N GLN A 274 24.29 -20.87 2.76
CA GLN A 274 24.85 -21.12 1.42
C GLN A 274 23.86 -20.87 0.27
N VAL A 275 22.76 -20.13 0.49
CA VAL A 275 21.77 -19.78 -0.57
C VAL A 275 22.40 -19.11 -1.80
N LEU A 276 23.60 -18.57 -1.69
CA LEU A 276 24.31 -17.97 -2.83
C LEU A 276 25.29 -18.92 -3.53
N GLN A 277 25.46 -20.13 -2.98
CA GLN A 277 26.04 -21.29 -3.67
C GLN A 277 24.97 -22.07 -4.45
N LEU A 278 23.74 -21.54 -4.53
CA LEU A 278 22.71 -22.14 -5.35
C LEU A 278 23.15 -22.10 -6.82
N PRO A 279 22.93 -23.20 -7.56
CA PRO A 279 23.36 -23.31 -8.95
C PRO A 279 22.40 -22.56 -9.90
N LEU A 280 22.07 -21.30 -9.57
CA LEU A 280 21.25 -20.42 -10.38
C LEU A 280 22.03 -19.88 -11.58
N ARG A 281 21.31 -19.61 -12.68
CA ARG A 281 21.84 -18.83 -13.80
C ARG A 281 21.77 -17.33 -13.47
N TRP A 282 22.59 -16.90 -12.51
CA TRP A 282 22.59 -15.53 -11.97
C TRP A 282 22.64 -14.44 -13.07
N SER A 283 23.34 -14.71 -14.19
CA SER A 283 23.46 -13.77 -15.31
C SER A 283 22.16 -13.53 -16.10
N GLU A 284 21.22 -14.47 -16.04
CA GLU A 284 19.92 -14.42 -16.75
C GLU A 284 18.80 -13.84 -15.88
N LEU A 285 19.04 -13.64 -14.57
CA LEU A 285 18.07 -13.11 -13.63
C LEU A 285 17.78 -11.63 -13.90
N ILE A 286 16.49 -11.31 -13.82
CA ILE A 286 15.90 -9.98 -14.01
C ILE A 286 15.36 -9.46 -12.68
N GLU A 287 14.81 -10.35 -11.84
CA GLU A 287 14.24 -10.01 -10.54
C GLU A 287 14.86 -10.93 -9.48
N LEU A 288 15.35 -10.37 -8.39
CA LEU A 288 15.92 -11.11 -7.27
C LEU A 288 15.35 -10.59 -5.95
N ASN A 289 14.70 -11.46 -5.20
CA ASN A 289 14.16 -11.10 -3.89
C ASN A 289 14.80 -11.97 -2.79
N LEU A 290 15.53 -11.28 -1.91
CA LEU A 290 16.22 -11.79 -0.73
C LEU A 290 15.69 -11.12 0.55
N SER A 291 14.52 -10.45 0.51
CA SER A 291 14.01 -9.69 1.66
C SER A 291 13.32 -10.54 2.72
N ASP A 292 12.92 -11.76 2.40
CA ASP A 292 12.31 -12.69 3.37
C ASP A 292 13.33 -13.69 3.92
N GLY A 293 14.61 -13.38 3.72
CA GLY A 293 15.67 -13.98 4.50
C GLY A 293 16.56 -12.92 5.12
N ALA A 294 17.56 -13.35 5.88
CA ALA A 294 18.63 -12.42 6.18
C ALA A 294 19.97 -13.11 5.98
N PHE A 295 20.67 -12.54 5.01
CA PHE A 295 21.88 -13.04 4.43
C PHE A 295 23.05 -12.18 4.91
N SER A 296 24.26 -12.75 4.91
CA SER A 296 25.46 -11.97 5.19
C SER A 296 25.62 -10.90 4.09
N LEU A 297 26.19 -9.75 4.45
CA LEU A 297 26.48 -8.68 3.48
C LEU A 297 27.40 -9.19 2.36
N HIS A 298 28.45 -9.92 2.73
CA HIS A 298 29.46 -10.41 1.78
C HIS A 298 28.89 -11.38 0.76
N ASP A 299 28.09 -12.33 1.22
CA ASP A 299 27.45 -13.26 0.31
C ASP A 299 26.51 -12.47 -0.62
N THR A 300 25.66 -11.62 -0.06
CA THR A 300 24.71 -10.80 -0.84
C THR A 300 25.41 -10.05 -1.97
N LEU A 301 26.53 -9.37 -1.68
CA LEU A 301 27.33 -8.66 -2.67
C LEU A 301 27.90 -9.59 -3.75
N LYS A 302 28.40 -10.78 -3.38
CA LYS A 302 28.90 -11.77 -4.35
C LYS A 302 27.82 -12.28 -5.29
N ALA A 303 26.59 -12.43 -4.82
CA ALA A 303 25.48 -12.85 -5.68
C ALA A 303 25.05 -11.73 -6.62
N LEU A 304 24.93 -10.50 -6.10
CA LEU A 304 24.61 -9.33 -6.92
C LEU A 304 25.66 -9.09 -8.01
N ALA A 305 26.94 -9.33 -7.71
CA ALA A 305 28.03 -9.24 -8.71
C ALA A 305 27.85 -10.21 -9.90
N GLN A 306 27.09 -11.30 -9.73
CA GLN A 306 26.80 -12.27 -10.78
C GLN A 306 25.52 -11.94 -11.57
N CYS A 307 24.82 -10.85 -11.24
CA CYS A 307 23.52 -10.47 -11.80
C CYS A 307 23.58 -9.17 -12.66
N PRO A 308 24.30 -9.14 -13.78
CA PRO A 308 24.40 -7.94 -14.62
C PRO A 308 23.09 -7.54 -15.32
N SER A 309 22.11 -8.44 -15.40
CA SER A 309 20.83 -8.24 -16.08
C SER A 309 19.69 -7.82 -15.15
N LEU A 310 19.98 -7.62 -13.85
CA LEU A 310 18.98 -7.35 -12.83
C LEU A 310 18.30 -6.00 -13.05
N LEU A 311 16.97 -6.00 -13.06
CA LEU A 311 16.10 -4.81 -13.16
C LEU A 311 15.45 -4.48 -11.82
N ASP A 312 15.04 -5.51 -11.06
CA ASP A 312 14.40 -5.38 -9.74
C ASP A 312 15.14 -6.22 -8.70
N CYS A 313 15.45 -5.61 -7.56
CA CYS A 313 16.12 -6.27 -6.46
C CYS A 313 15.48 -5.90 -5.12
N SER A 314 15.14 -6.90 -4.31
CA SER A 314 14.70 -6.72 -2.92
C SER A 314 15.69 -7.43 -1.99
N ILE A 315 16.22 -6.74 -0.98
CA ILE A 315 17.28 -7.26 -0.12
C ILE A 315 16.95 -6.99 1.35
N SER A 316 17.17 -8.00 2.20
CA SER A 316 17.28 -7.86 3.65
C SER A 316 18.63 -8.42 4.12
N VAL A 317 19.31 -7.68 5.00
CA VAL A 317 20.63 -8.04 5.55
C VAL A 317 20.50 -8.20 7.06
N SER A 318 21.14 -9.23 7.64
CA SER A 318 21.25 -9.36 9.11
C SER A 318 22.65 -9.76 9.56
N ASP A 319 23.06 -9.24 10.70
CA ASP A 319 24.35 -9.54 11.36
C ASP A 319 24.22 -10.59 12.48
N TRP A 320 23.07 -11.26 12.63
CA TRP A 320 22.76 -12.13 13.78
C TRP A 320 23.77 -13.26 14.05
N TYR A 321 24.53 -13.68 13.03
CA TYR A 321 25.53 -14.74 13.13
C TYR A 321 26.94 -14.32 12.69
N ASP A 322 27.17 -13.03 12.44
CA ASP A 322 28.53 -12.49 12.22
C ASP A 322 29.28 -12.34 13.57
N THR A 323 29.26 -13.41 14.37
CA THR A 323 30.15 -13.59 15.53
C THR A 323 31.55 -14.09 15.12
N VAL A 324 31.89 -14.06 13.84
CA VAL A 324 33.20 -14.44 13.32
C VAL A 324 33.88 -13.24 12.66
N VAL A 325 34.65 -12.51 13.46
CA VAL A 325 35.91 -11.82 13.12
C VAL A 325 35.91 -11.11 11.75
N TYR A 326 35.38 -9.89 11.69
CA TYR A 326 36.00 -8.90 10.81
C TYR A 326 37.23 -8.37 11.54
N GLY A 327 38.39 -8.92 11.20
CA GLY A 327 39.63 -8.18 11.36
C GLY A 327 39.49 -6.87 10.59
N GLU A 328 39.78 -5.76 11.26
CA GLU A 328 39.90 -4.43 10.67
C GLU A 328 40.77 -4.50 9.40
N SER A 329 40.20 -4.49 8.17
CA SER A 329 40.93 -4.06 6.94
C SER A 329 40.23 -4.23 5.59
N ASN A 330 39.20 -5.06 5.38
CA ASN A 330 38.64 -5.24 4.03
C ASN A 330 37.32 -4.50 3.83
N GLU A 331 37.37 -3.37 3.11
CA GLU A 331 36.17 -2.74 2.57
C GLU A 331 35.38 -3.75 1.70
N PRO A 332 34.04 -3.80 1.82
CA PRO A 332 33.22 -4.69 1.00
C PRO A 332 33.42 -4.40 -0.50
N PRO A 333 33.36 -5.44 -1.37
CA PRO A 333 33.62 -5.29 -2.80
C PRO A 333 32.56 -4.40 -3.46
N LYS A 334 33.00 -3.53 -4.38
CA LYS A 334 32.07 -2.73 -5.20
C LYS A 334 31.37 -3.60 -6.23
N VAL A 335 30.04 -3.47 -6.30
CA VAL A 335 29.18 -4.24 -7.19
C VAL A 335 28.44 -3.28 -8.11
N VAL A 336 28.59 -3.48 -9.43
CA VAL A 336 27.93 -2.67 -10.45
C VAL A 336 26.71 -3.43 -10.97
N LEU A 337 25.54 -2.82 -10.83
CA LEU A 337 24.26 -3.33 -11.34
C LEU A 337 23.76 -2.38 -12.44
N PRO A 338 24.22 -2.55 -13.70
CA PRO A 338 24.11 -1.53 -14.73
C PRO A 338 22.68 -1.28 -15.22
N LYS A 339 21.78 -2.25 -15.03
CA LYS A 339 20.38 -2.18 -15.50
C LYS A 339 19.36 -2.04 -14.37
N LEU A 340 19.80 -1.98 -13.11
CA LEU A 340 18.89 -1.97 -11.98
C LEU A 340 18.03 -0.69 -12.00
N GLU A 341 16.71 -0.86 -12.06
CA GLU A 341 15.73 0.22 -12.05
C GLU A 341 15.02 0.35 -10.70
N VAL A 342 14.81 -0.78 -10.00
CA VAL A 342 14.06 -0.87 -8.74
C VAL A 342 14.93 -1.55 -7.68
N LEU A 343 15.08 -0.89 -6.52
CA LEU A 343 15.77 -1.44 -5.35
C LEU A 343 14.89 -1.30 -4.11
N THR A 344 14.56 -2.41 -3.47
CA THR A 344 13.90 -2.46 -2.17
C THR A 344 14.87 -2.94 -1.11
N LEU A 345 15.00 -2.19 -0.03
CA LEU A 345 15.83 -2.50 1.13
C LEU A 345 14.93 -2.67 2.34
N LYS A 346 14.96 -3.86 2.92
CA LYS A 346 14.21 -4.20 4.14
C LYS A 346 15.20 -4.33 5.29
N ASP A 347 15.02 -3.52 6.33
CA ASP A 347 15.83 -3.61 7.54
C ASP A 347 15.10 -4.46 8.57
N ASP A 348 15.40 -5.76 8.61
CA ASP A 348 14.68 -6.66 9.52
C ASP A 348 15.07 -6.44 10.98
N MET A 349 16.32 -6.05 11.31
CA MET A 349 16.81 -6.07 12.70
C MET A 349 17.96 -5.11 13.05
N GLY A 350 18.16 -4.04 12.28
CA GLY A 350 18.77 -2.81 12.77
C GLY A 350 20.22 -2.90 13.27
N ARG A 351 21.09 -3.69 12.62
CA ARG A 351 22.54 -3.57 12.85
C ARG A 351 23.28 -3.47 11.51
N TYR A 352 23.89 -2.30 11.30
CA TYR A 352 25.01 -1.88 10.43
C TYR A 352 25.15 -2.36 8.96
N GLY A 353 24.34 -3.30 8.46
CA GLY A 353 24.53 -3.87 7.11
C GLY A 353 24.14 -2.94 5.95
N ILE A 354 23.05 -2.17 6.08
CA ILE A 354 22.50 -1.39 4.95
C ILE A 354 23.39 -0.21 4.51
N PRO A 355 23.98 0.61 5.41
CA PRO A 355 24.92 1.65 4.98
C PRO A 355 26.14 1.09 4.21
N LEU A 356 26.69 -0.04 4.65
CA LEU A 356 27.80 -0.71 3.98
C LEU A 356 27.39 -1.29 2.63
N LEU A 357 26.18 -1.85 2.53
CA LEU A 357 25.59 -2.29 1.27
C LEU A 357 25.46 -1.13 0.28
N LEU A 358 24.83 -0.02 0.68
CA LEU A 358 24.66 1.18 -0.14
C LEU A 358 26.01 1.76 -0.61
N GLY A 359 27.03 1.75 0.26
CA GLY A 359 28.38 2.18 -0.10
C GLY A 359 29.09 1.28 -1.13
N SER A 360 28.64 0.02 -1.24
CA SER A 360 29.21 -0.98 -2.15
C SER A 360 28.48 -1.07 -3.49
N LEU A 361 27.22 -0.65 -3.55
CA LEU A 361 26.39 -0.76 -4.75
C LEU A 361 26.56 0.44 -5.69
N ILE A 362 26.68 0.15 -6.98
CA ILE A 362 26.66 1.14 -8.06
C ILE A 362 25.52 0.76 -9.01
N ALA A 363 24.41 1.48 -8.93
CA ALA A 363 23.19 1.24 -9.72
C ALA A 363 22.84 2.48 -10.56
N PRO A 364 23.54 2.72 -11.68
CA PRO A 364 23.49 4.01 -12.38
C PRO A 364 22.13 4.35 -13.00
N GLN A 365 21.30 3.34 -13.28
CA GLN A 365 19.98 3.48 -13.93
C GLN A 365 18.81 3.42 -12.92
N LEU A 366 19.09 3.49 -11.62
CA LEU A 366 18.06 3.33 -10.59
C LEU A 366 17.01 4.45 -10.68
N ARG A 367 15.74 4.07 -10.69
CA ARG A 367 14.59 4.98 -10.76
C ARG A 367 13.72 4.94 -9.52
N HIS A 368 13.63 3.77 -8.88
CA HIS A 368 12.81 3.54 -7.70
C HIS A 368 13.66 2.97 -6.57
N LEU A 369 13.58 3.60 -5.40
CA LEU A 369 14.21 3.13 -4.18
C LEU A 369 13.16 3.02 -3.07
N SER A 370 13.06 1.85 -2.44
CA SER A 370 12.14 1.60 -1.33
C SER A 370 12.92 1.19 -0.09
N PHE A 371 12.66 1.82 1.05
CA PHE A 371 13.13 1.41 2.36
C PHE A 371 11.95 0.98 3.22
N ARG A 372 11.95 -0.28 3.65
CA ARG A 372 10.89 -0.86 4.50
C ARG A 372 11.47 -1.30 5.84
N LEU A 373 10.78 -0.99 6.93
CA LEU A 373 11.12 -1.54 8.24
C LEU A 373 10.64 -3.00 8.30
N GLY A 374 11.49 -3.92 8.71
CA GLY A 374 11.03 -5.21 9.24
C GLY A 374 10.59 -5.08 10.70
N MET A 375 10.00 -6.13 11.25
CA MET A 375 9.40 -6.07 12.59
C MET A 375 10.46 -5.80 13.67
N ASN A 376 10.66 -4.54 14.05
CA ASN A 376 11.60 -4.20 15.12
C ASN A 376 10.93 -4.41 16.49
N TRP A 377 11.32 -5.49 17.19
CA TRP A 377 10.87 -5.83 18.54
C TRP A 377 11.59 -4.97 19.59
N GLY A 378 11.34 -3.67 19.59
CA GLY A 378 11.59 -2.79 20.75
C GLY A 378 13.05 -2.61 21.19
N GLY A 379 14.04 -2.76 20.31
CA GLY A 379 15.43 -2.44 20.64
C GLY A 379 15.73 -0.95 20.48
N GLU A 380 16.26 -0.31 21.53
CA GLU A 380 16.96 0.97 21.39
C GLU A 380 18.22 0.76 20.54
N VAL A 381 18.15 1.04 19.23
CA VAL A 381 19.35 1.08 18.40
C VAL A 381 19.49 2.43 17.74
N TYR A 382 20.38 3.23 18.33
CA TYR A 382 20.86 4.49 17.81
C TYR A 382 21.68 4.21 16.54
N LEU A 383 21.12 4.59 15.39
CA LEU A 383 21.81 4.57 14.11
C LEU A 383 22.92 5.64 14.13
N ASP A 384 24.14 5.27 13.75
CA ASP A 384 25.16 6.25 13.39
C ASP A 384 24.66 7.03 12.15
N MET A 385 24.08 8.20 12.40
CA MET A 385 23.49 9.06 11.37
C MET A 385 24.52 9.44 10.31
N GLY A 386 25.79 9.62 10.71
CA GLY A 386 26.88 9.96 9.81
C GLY A 386 27.14 8.87 8.76
N SER A 387 27.10 7.59 9.17
CA SER A 387 27.28 6.46 8.26
C SER A 387 26.17 6.37 7.20
N TRP A 388 24.90 6.59 7.59
CA TRP A 388 23.78 6.59 6.65
C TRP A 388 23.86 7.72 5.63
N LEU A 389 24.08 8.96 6.11
CA LEU A 389 24.18 10.12 5.24
C LEU A 389 25.35 9.99 4.27
N ARG A 390 26.49 9.45 4.73
CA ARG A 390 27.64 9.15 3.86
C ARG A 390 27.29 8.10 2.82
N ALA A 391 26.64 7.01 3.21
CA ALA A 391 26.24 5.95 2.30
C ALA A 391 25.28 6.45 1.22
N PHE A 392 24.27 7.24 1.59
CA PHE A 392 23.34 7.87 0.65
C PHE A 392 24.04 8.83 -0.31
N ARG A 393 24.95 9.68 0.18
CA ARG A 393 25.72 10.59 -0.70
C ARG A 393 26.54 9.82 -1.73
N ILE A 394 27.19 8.73 -1.32
CA ILE A 394 27.96 7.87 -2.24
C ILE A 394 27.03 7.21 -3.26
N PHE A 395 25.94 6.60 -2.79
CA PHE A 395 25.01 5.85 -3.62
C PHE A 395 24.30 6.75 -4.65
N PHE A 396 23.72 7.87 -4.20
CA PHE A 396 23.06 8.84 -5.09
C PHE A 396 24.05 9.54 -6.02
N GLY A 397 25.29 9.76 -5.58
CA GLY A 397 26.37 10.28 -6.43
C GLY A 397 26.74 9.35 -7.61
N GLY A 398 26.37 8.07 -7.54
CA GLY A 398 26.59 7.09 -8.61
C GLY A 398 25.46 7.02 -9.64
N LEU A 399 24.36 7.76 -9.47
CA LEU A 399 23.22 7.77 -10.39
C LEU A 399 23.52 8.62 -11.64
N ILE A 400 23.14 8.13 -12.81
CA ILE A 400 23.25 8.89 -14.07
C ILE A 400 22.08 9.87 -14.20
N GLU A 401 20.88 9.40 -13.88
CA GLU A 401 19.64 10.18 -13.90
C GLU A 401 19.13 10.39 -12.47
N PRO A 402 18.40 11.48 -12.19
CA PRO A 402 17.82 11.68 -10.87
C PRO A 402 16.81 10.58 -10.55
N LEU A 403 16.84 10.10 -9.30
CA LEU A 403 15.87 9.15 -8.78
C LEU A 403 14.44 9.69 -8.96
N GLN A 404 13.53 8.86 -9.46
CA GLN A 404 12.17 9.27 -9.80
C GLN A 404 11.18 8.98 -8.67
N GLU A 405 11.35 7.85 -7.99
CA GLU A 405 10.47 7.37 -6.93
C GLU A 405 11.25 6.99 -5.68
N LEU A 406 10.73 7.39 -4.52
CA LEU A 406 11.27 7.05 -3.23
C LEU A 406 10.14 6.68 -2.27
N ASP A 407 10.20 5.46 -1.74
CA ASP A 407 9.30 4.97 -0.70
C ASP A 407 10.08 4.81 0.60
N LEU A 408 9.67 5.51 1.66
CA LEU A 408 10.31 5.48 2.97
C LEU A 408 9.32 5.04 4.03
N SER A 409 9.59 3.89 4.65
CA SER A 409 9.07 3.59 5.98
C SER A 409 9.83 4.49 6.97
N ALA A 410 9.21 5.61 7.34
CA ALA A 410 9.85 6.68 8.09
C ALA A 410 10.28 6.27 9.50
N ASN A 411 9.70 5.19 10.04
CA ASN A 411 10.16 4.59 11.28
C ASN A 411 11.50 3.84 11.16
N ALA A 412 12.02 3.66 9.94
CA ALA A 412 13.30 3.02 9.67
C ALA A 412 14.50 3.97 9.73
N LEU A 413 14.27 5.28 9.71
CA LEU A 413 15.33 6.29 9.70
C LEU A 413 15.01 7.40 10.71
N PRO A 414 16.02 7.99 11.36
CA PRO A 414 15.86 9.22 12.13
C PRO A 414 15.30 10.35 11.25
N GLY A 415 14.51 11.24 11.83
CA GLY A 415 13.77 12.24 11.07
C GLY A 415 14.62 13.29 10.36
N ASP A 416 15.73 13.68 10.98
CA ASP A 416 16.77 14.51 10.40
C ASP A 416 17.44 13.84 9.20
N VAL A 417 17.74 12.53 9.29
CA VAL A 417 18.26 11.75 8.17
C VAL A 417 17.27 11.73 6.99
N VAL A 418 15.96 11.56 7.26
CA VAL A 418 14.93 11.61 6.20
C VAL A 418 14.94 12.96 5.48
N VAL A 419 14.99 14.06 6.21
CA VAL A 419 15.01 15.41 5.61
C VAL A 419 16.28 15.61 4.77
N GLU A 420 17.46 15.28 5.29
CA GLU A 420 18.71 15.38 4.53
C GLU A 420 18.72 14.49 3.27
N VAL A 421 18.14 13.28 3.34
CA VAL A 421 17.96 12.41 2.17
C VAL A 421 17.09 13.06 1.10
N LEU A 422 16.01 13.74 1.50
CA LEU A 422 15.14 14.46 0.57
C LEU A 422 15.83 15.71 -0.02
N GLU A 423 16.73 16.35 0.72
CA GLU A 423 17.58 17.45 0.21
C GLU A 423 18.55 16.97 -0.87
N MET A 424 19.04 15.73 -0.77
CA MET A 424 19.90 15.11 -1.78
C MET A 424 19.17 14.79 -3.10
N LEU A 425 17.83 14.83 -3.12
CA LEU A 425 17.00 14.33 -4.23
C LEU A 425 16.06 15.40 -4.82
N PRO A 426 16.58 16.53 -5.34
CA PRO A 426 15.73 17.59 -5.89
C PRO A 426 14.93 17.18 -7.13
N GLY A 427 15.40 16.15 -7.86
CA GLY A 427 14.76 15.61 -9.06
C GLY A 427 13.62 14.62 -8.82
N LEU A 428 13.32 14.30 -7.57
CA LEU A 428 12.32 13.29 -7.19
C LEU A 428 10.91 13.67 -7.67
N LYS A 429 10.23 12.72 -8.31
CA LYS A 429 8.87 12.92 -8.86
C LYS A 429 7.78 12.31 -7.98
N ARG A 430 8.07 11.21 -7.29
CA ARG A 430 7.09 10.49 -6.46
C ARG A 430 7.71 10.16 -5.12
N LEU A 431 7.01 10.51 -4.04
CA LEU A 431 7.44 10.29 -2.67
C LEU A 431 6.31 9.61 -1.90
N SER A 432 6.62 8.47 -1.29
CA SER A 432 5.76 7.83 -0.29
C SER A 432 6.47 7.81 1.05
N ILE A 433 5.81 8.29 2.10
CA ILE A 433 6.31 8.25 3.47
C ILE A 433 5.29 7.48 4.32
N GLU A 434 5.70 6.34 4.84
CA GLU A 434 4.91 5.51 5.73
C GLU A 434 5.39 5.67 7.18
N SER A 435 4.57 6.28 8.03
CA SER A 435 4.78 6.33 9.48
C SER A 435 3.60 5.68 10.21
N PHE A 436 3.90 4.97 11.31
CA PHE A 436 2.87 4.38 12.18
C PHE A 436 2.21 5.40 13.11
N GLY A 437 2.71 6.64 13.19
CA GLY A 437 2.17 7.69 14.06
C GLY A 437 2.13 7.32 15.56
N LYS A 438 1.79 8.27 16.42
CA LYS A 438 1.37 7.98 17.80
C LYS A 438 -0.14 7.99 17.85
N ALA A 439 -0.76 6.93 18.39
CA ALA A 439 -2.16 7.00 18.77
C ALA A 439 -2.27 7.97 19.95
N GLU A 440 -2.89 9.14 19.75
CA GLU A 440 -3.31 9.98 20.87
C GLU A 440 -4.55 9.35 21.51
N THR A 441 -4.35 8.32 22.34
CA THR A 441 -5.42 7.82 23.21
C THR A 441 -5.44 8.64 24.49
N GLY A 442 -6.19 9.74 24.49
CA GLY A 442 -6.69 10.35 25.72
C GLY A 442 -7.88 9.55 26.24
N LEU A 443 -7.69 8.32 26.71
CA LEU A 443 -8.70 7.54 27.43
C LEU A 443 -8.03 6.62 28.47
N ASP A 444 -8.25 6.96 29.74
CA ASP A 444 -8.04 6.20 30.98
C ASP A 444 -6.69 5.49 31.21
N GLU A 445 -6.05 5.86 32.33
CA GLU A 445 -4.76 5.39 32.86
C GLU A 445 -4.67 3.87 33.21
N GLN A 446 -5.51 3.00 32.64
CA GLN A 446 -5.57 1.58 33.06
C GLN A 446 -5.66 0.54 31.92
N ALA A 447 -5.01 0.77 30.77
CA ALA A 447 -4.82 -0.28 29.75
C ALA A 447 -3.35 -0.37 29.28
N PRO A 448 -2.61 -1.46 29.58
CA PRO A 448 -1.22 -1.61 29.16
C PRO A 448 -1.16 -2.38 27.84
N PHE A 449 -1.32 -1.71 26.70
CA PHE A 449 -0.66 -2.06 25.44
C PHE A 449 -0.50 -0.79 24.61
N VAL A 450 0.29 0.14 25.14
CA VAL A 450 0.82 1.25 24.35
C VAL A 450 2.01 0.70 23.57
N TRP A 451 1.91 0.63 22.24
CA TRP A 451 3.10 0.52 21.40
C TRP A 451 3.80 1.87 21.40
N THR A 452 4.44 2.24 22.52
CA THR A 452 5.43 3.31 22.51
C THR A 452 6.61 2.78 21.73
N ILE A 453 6.62 2.98 20.41
CA ILE A 453 7.84 2.87 19.62
C ILE A 453 8.63 4.14 19.97
N PRO A 454 9.72 4.05 20.76
CA PRO A 454 10.57 5.21 20.99
C PRO A 454 11.15 5.59 19.63
N ASN A 455 11.14 6.89 19.28
CA ASN A 455 11.72 7.43 18.04
C ASN A 455 10.93 7.24 16.74
N SER A 456 9.60 7.06 16.77
CA SER A 456 8.80 7.14 15.54
C SER A 456 8.96 8.51 14.87
N PHE A 457 9.36 8.55 13.61
CA PHE A 457 9.37 9.80 12.85
C PHE A 457 7.94 10.30 12.68
N ASN A 458 7.68 11.47 13.27
CA ASN A 458 6.40 12.13 13.17
C ASN A 458 6.47 13.13 12.02
N PHE A 459 5.68 12.89 10.97
CA PHE A 459 5.57 13.84 9.86
C PHE A 459 4.57 14.95 10.22
N THR A 460 5.11 16.04 10.80
CA THR A 460 4.37 17.18 11.36
C THR A 460 4.35 18.39 10.42
N ASP A 461 3.78 19.50 10.90
CA ASP A 461 3.77 20.78 10.18
C ASP A 461 5.16 21.27 9.80
N VAL A 462 6.16 21.02 10.65
CA VAL A 462 7.54 21.44 10.38
C VAL A 462 8.06 20.81 9.10
N GLN A 463 7.87 19.49 8.94
CA GLN A 463 8.36 18.76 7.76
C GLN A 463 7.56 19.11 6.50
N LEU A 464 6.23 19.19 6.59
CA LEU A 464 5.41 19.53 5.41
C LEU A 464 5.72 20.94 4.89
N LYS A 465 5.98 21.90 5.79
CA LYS A 465 6.33 23.27 5.42
C LYS A 465 7.61 23.35 4.60
N MET A 466 8.57 22.44 4.78
CA MET A 466 9.81 22.40 3.99
C MET A 466 9.57 22.07 2.50
N PHE A 467 8.41 21.50 2.16
CA PHE A 467 8.01 21.31 0.76
C PHE A 467 7.37 22.57 0.15
N ILE A 468 7.14 23.63 0.91
CA ILE A 468 6.57 24.89 0.41
C ILE A 468 7.71 25.86 0.08
N PRO A 469 7.85 26.34 -1.17
CA PRO A 469 8.88 27.30 -1.55
C PRO A 469 8.81 28.62 -0.76
N ASN A 470 9.94 29.03 -0.18
CA ASN A 470 10.07 30.33 0.49
C ASN A 470 10.11 31.48 -0.53
N THR A 471 9.15 32.41 -0.45
CA THR A 471 8.98 33.52 -1.40
C THR A 471 9.97 34.69 -1.24
N SER A 472 11.01 34.59 -0.41
CA SER A 472 11.95 35.70 -0.13
C SER A 472 13.07 35.93 -1.16
N SER A 473 13.10 35.25 -2.31
CA SER A 473 14.13 35.48 -3.35
C SER A 473 13.58 35.81 -4.75
N ALA A 474 12.44 36.49 -4.82
CA ALA A 474 11.97 37.07 -6.07
C ALA A 474 12.84 38.30 -6.43
N ILE A 475 13.84 38.10 -7.29
CA ILE A 475 14.51 39.17 -8.04
C ILE A 475 13.44 39.86 -8.91
N PRO A 476 13.31 41.20 -8.88
CA PRO A 476 12.28 41.90 -9.66
C PRO A 476 12.61 41.88 -11.18
N PRO A 477 11.60 41.91 -12.06
CA PRO A 477 11.79 41.82 -13.52
C PRO A 477 12.35 43.12 -14.12
N PRO A 478 12.98 43.07 -15.31
CA PRO A 478 13.68 44.20 -15.90
C PRO A 478 12.76 45.01 -16.82
N HIS A 479 12.25 46.15 -16.37
CA HIS A 479 11.69 47.22 -17.21
C HIS A 479 11.79 48.53 -16.43
N ALA A 480 12.05 49.70 -16.97
CA ALA A 480 12.38 50.16 -18.32
C ALA A 480 13.07 51.52 -18.13
N GLN A 481 13.90 51.91 -19.10
CA GLN A 481 14.50 53.22 -19.18
C GLN A 481 13.43 54.32 -19.17
N THR A 482 13.52 55.27 -18.23
CA THR A 482 13.13 56.66 -18.47
C THR A 482 14.00 57.61 -17.64
N SER A 483 14.43 58.65 -18.34
CA SER A 483 15.33 59.74 -17.97
C SER A 483 14.94 60.51 -16.70
N ARG A 484 15.94 60.99 -15.94
CA ARG A 484 16.35 62.41 -15.95
C ARG A 484 17.47 62.73 -14.95
N ASN A 485 18.52 63.32 -15.51
CA ASN A 485 19.31 64.48 -15.06
C ASN A 485 20.03 64.50 -13.70
N SER A 486 21.36 64.76 -13.83
CA SER A 486 22.23 65.69 -13.08
C SER A 486 22.14 65.69 -11.55
N SER A 487 23.22 65.63 -10.78
CA SER A 487 24.36 66.55 -10.78
C SER A 487 25.38 66.05 -9.75
N ASP A 488 26.66 66.00 -10.09
CA ASP A 488 27.75 66.85 -9.54
C ASP A 488 28.47 66.28 -8.32
N ALA A 489 29.80 66.35 -8.43
CA ALA A 489 30.81 66.57 -7.38
C ALA A 489 31.00 65.45 -6.34
N ASP A 490 32.17 65.16 -5.81
CA ASP A 490 33.59 65.41 -6.13
C ASP A 490 34.34 64.71 -4.98
N SER A 491 35.65 64.50 -5.15
CA SER A 491 36.66 64.25 -4.11
C SER A 491 36.65 62.88 -3.40
N ASP A 492 37.77 62.33 -2.94
CA ASP A 492 39.21 62.31 -3.28
C ASP A 492 39.86 61.53 -2.10
N PHE A 493 41.11 61.12 -2.27
CA PHE A 493 42.09 60.59 -1.30
C PHE A 493 42.02 59.07 -1.00
N ASP A 494 42.96 58.25 -1.53
CA ASP A 494 44.38 58.03 -1.11
C ASP A 494 44.49 57.42 0.30
N ALA A 495 45.32 56.42 0.61
CA ALA A 495 46.34 55.64 -0.09
C ALA A 495 46.73 54.43 0.81
N ASP A 496 47.38 53.41 0.22
CA ASP A 496 48.51 52.60 0.76
C ASP A 496 48.35 51.81 2.09
N ILE A 497 48.84 50.58 2.33
CA ILE A 497 49.99 49.83 1.79
C ILE A 497 49.88 48.34 2.23
N ASP A 498 50.24 47.42 1.31
CA ASP A 498 51.06 46.19 1.42
C ASP A 498 50.99 45.27 2.68
N THR A 499 50.58 44.00 2.58
CA THR A 499 51.36 42.79 2.18
C THR A 499 50.40 41.59 2.34
N ARG A 500 50.35 40.47 1.59
CA ARG A 500 51.39 39.47 1.26
C ARG A 500 50.73 38.32 0.44
N GLU A 501 51.48 37.77 -0.52
CA GLU A 501 51.52 36.37 -1.01
C GLU A 501 50.33 35.69 -1.76
N ALA A 502 50.55 35.59 -3.09
CA ALA A 502 50.58 34.36 -3.90
C ALA A 502 49.31 33.49 -4.11
N ALA A 503 48.57 33.84 -5.18
CA ALA A 503 48.20 32.99 -6.32
C ALA A 503 47.44 31.66 -6.10
N SER A 504 46.10 31.74 -6.19
CA SER A 504 45.20 30.66 -6.66
C SER A 504 44.72 30.95 -8.10
N PRO A 505 44.62 29.99 -9.03
CA PRO A 505 43.93 30.21 -10.29
C PRO A 505 42.48 29.70 -10.25
N ALA A 506 41.58 30.66 -10.49
CA ALA A 506 40.36 30.56 -11.29
C ALA A 506 39.18 29.70 -10.77
N SER A 507 38.28 30.43 -10.11
CA SER A 507 36.84 30.18 -10.06
C SER A 507 36.21 29.99 -11.44
N ARG A 508 35.50 28.87 -11.61
CA ARG A 508 34.33 28.80 -12.51
C ARG A 508 33.09 28.69 -11.63
N SER A 509 32.54 29.83 -11.23
CA SER A 509 31.24 29.93 -10.58
C SER A 509 30.13 29.65 -11.60
N GLY A 510 29.76 28.37 -11.72
CA GLY A 510 28.49 27.97 -12.31
C GLY A 510 27.36 28.22 -11.31
N ASN A 511 26.61 29.32 -11.50
CA ASN A 511 25.39 29.64 -10.76
C ASN A 511 24.38 28.47 -10.79
N LYS A 512 24.10 27.85 -9.64
CA LYS A 512 22.87 27.07 -9.40
C LYS A 512 21.81 27.97 -8.77
N PRO A 513 20.56 28.04 -9.27
CA PRO A 513 19.48 28.70 -8.54
C PRO A 513 19.03 27.77 -7.40
N VAL A 514 19.24 28.20 -6.16
CA VAL A 514 18.76 27.48 -4.96
C VAL A 514 17.26 27.74 -4.84
N ILE A 515 16.42 26.80 -5.27
CA ILE A 515 15.02 26.77 -4.86
C ILE A 515 15.02 26.26 -3.42
N GLY A 516 14.69 27.12 -2.46
CA GLY A 516 14.63 26.77 -1.03
C GLY A 516 13.39 25.94 -0.68
N CYS A 517 13.22 24.76 -1.29
CA CYS A 517 12.21 23.76 -0.91
C CYS A 517 12.68 22.33 -1.19
N LEU A 518 12.15 21.37 -0.43
CA LEU A 518 12.42 19.95 -0.63
C LEU A 518 11.73 19.43 -1.90
N CYS A 519 12.43 18.63 -2.69
CA CYS A 519 11.89 17.92 -3.87
C CYS A 519 11.03 18.84 -4.79
N PRO A 520 11.59 19.89 -5.41
CA PRO A 520 10.82 20.82 -6.24
C PRO A 520 10.11 20.16 -7.43
N ASN A 521 10.59 18.99 -7.89
CA ASN A 521 10.01 18.26 -9.02
C ASN A 521 8.92 17.24 -8.63
N LEU A 522 8.43 17.28 -7.39
CA LEU A 522 7.43 16.31 -6.90
C LEU A 522 6.08 16.46 -7.60
N GLU A 523 5.62 15.39 -8.24
CA GLU A 523 4.32 15.27 -8.90
C GLU A 523 3.33 14.41 -8.08
N VAL A 524 3.82 13.46 -7.29
CA VAL A 524 2.99 12.57 -6.48
C VAL A 524 3.50 12.52 -5.05
N PHE A 525 2.61 12.75 -4.09
CA PHE A 525 2.92 12.70 -2.66
C PHE A 525 1.97 11.72 -1.95
N SER A 526 2.51 10.76 -1.22
CA SER A 526 1.77 9.83 -0.38
C SER A 526 2.34 9.87 1.04
N CYS A 527 1.49 10.03 2.05
CA CYS A 527 1.88 10.04 3.45
C CYS A 527 0.88 9.24 4.28
N SER A 528 1.35 8.29 5.08
CA SER A 528 0.55 7.66 6.14
C SER A 528 1.11 7.99 7.52
N GLY A 529 0.22 8.07 8.51
CA GLY A 529 0.57 8.56 9.85
C GLY A 529 0.79 10.08 9.88
N ALA A 530 0.11 10.83 9.02
CA ALA A 530 0.24 12.28 8.93
C ALA A 530 -0.26 12.97 10.21
N MET A 531 0.59 13.83 10.79
CA MET A 531 0.29 14.63 11.99
C MET A 531 0.17 16.13 11.71
N PHE A 532 0.46 16.59 10.49
CA PHE A 532 0.33 17.99 10.10
C PHE A 532 -1.13 18.48 10.06
N SER A 533 -1.36 19.76 10.28
CA SER A 533 -2.65 20.46 10.26
C SER A 533 -3.30 20.47 8.88
N GLU A 534 -4.64 20.54 8.84
CA GLU A 534 -5.40 20.64 7.59
C GLU A 534 -5.09 21.98 6.87
N SER A 535 -4.88 23.05 7.65
CA SER A 535 -4.47 24.37 7.14
C SER A 535 -3.15 24.30 6.37
N LEU A 536 -2.14 23.64 6.91
CA LEU A 536 -0.85 23.54 6.23
C LEU A 536 -0.93 22.62 5.00
N LEU A 537 -1.79 21.59 5.03
CA LEU A 537 -2.04 20.77 3.86
C LEU A 537 -2.68 21.59 2.73
N ILE A 538 -3.65 22.47 3.04
CA ILE A 538 -4.19 23.44 2.06
C ILE A 538 -3.07 24.32 1.51
N ASP A 539 -2.23 24.91 2.37
CA ASP A 539 -1.14 25.79 1.92
C ASP A 539 -0.18 25.07 0.96
N PHE A 540 0.17 23.82 1.29
CA PHE A 540 0.99 22.97 0.43
C PHE A 540 0.31 22.69 -0.92
N LEU A 541 -0.97 22.34 -0.92
CA LEU A 541 -1.74 22.09 -2.13
C LEU A 541 -1.85 23.36 -2.99
N HIS A 542 -2.15 24.51 -2.42
CA HIS A 542 -2.19 25.78 -3.15
C HIS A 542 -0.83 26.13 -3.75
N ALA A 543 0.26 25.98 -2.99
CA ALA A 543 1.60 26.26 -3.47
C ALA A 543 1.97 25.40 -4.69
N ARG A 544 1.62 24.09 -4.66
CA ARG A 544 2.10 23.12 -5.68
C ARG A 544 1.08 22.71 -6.75
N ALA A 545 -0.20 23.00 -6.57
CA ALA A 545 -1.22 22.79 -7.60
C ALA A 545 -1.57 24.10 -8.31
N VAL A 546 -1.76 25.19 -7.56
CA VAL A 546 -2.20 26.49 -8.12
C VAL A 546 -0.99 27.34 -8.53
N ARG A 547 -0.06 27.58 -7.60
CA ARG A 547 1.07 28.51 -7.79
C ARG A 547 2.34 27.86 -8.32
N HIS A 548 2.25 26.64 -8.85
CA HIS A 548 3.42 25.85 -9.27
C HIS A 548 4.32 26.58 -10.29
N ARG A 549 3.71 27.30 -11.24
CA ARG A 549 4.44 28.10 -12.25
C ARG A 549 5.16 29.29 -11.64
N GLU A 550 4.52 29.99 -10.70
CA GLU A 550 5.10 31.15 -10.01
C GLU A 550 6.29 30.72 -9.15
N LEU A 551 6.12 29.62 -8.42
CA LEU A 551 7.11 29.10 -7.48
C LEU A 551 8.17 28.21 -8.15
N ARG A 552 8.10 28.03 -9.47
CA ARG A 552 9.01 27.19 -10.28
C ARG A 552 9.15 25.76 -9.75
N VAL A 553 8.04 25.17 -9.30
CA VAL A 553 7.95 23.77 -8.87
C VAL A 553 7.08 22.97 -9.84
N ALA A 554 7.22 21.64 -9.83
CA ALA A 554 6.37 20.76 -10.63
C ALA A 554 4.91 20.85 -10.18
N HIS A 555 4.01 20.63 -11.14
CA HIS A 555 2.57 20.54 -10.86
C HIS A 555 2.26 19.25 -10.09
N LEU A 556 1.70 19.39 -8.90
CA LEU A 556 1.30 18.26 -8.08
C LEU A 556 0.04 17.61 -8.69
N ARG A 557 0.13 16.34 -9.05
CA ARG A 557 -0.92 15.59 -9.77
C ARG A 557 -1.74 14.70 -8.85
N LYS A 558 -1.10 14.11 -7.83
CA LYS A 558 -1.78 13.18 -6.92
C LYS A 558 -1.25 13.32 -5.50
N VAL A 559 -2.18 13.38 -4.55
CA VAL A 559 -1.90 13.43 -3.12
C VAL A 559 -2.71 12.38 -2.40
N ASN A 560 -2.06 11.57 -1.57
CA ASN A 560 -2.70 10.57 -0.72
C ASN A 560 -2.25 10.79 0.72
N VAL A 561 -3.18 11.11 1.63
CA VAL A 561 -2.87 11.36 3.04
C VAL A 561 -3.74 10.47 3.91
N LYS A 562 -3.11 9.63 4.72
CA LYS A 562 -3.76 8.91 5.81
C LYS A 562 -3.36 9.57 7.13
N PHE A 563 -4.31 10.21 7.78
CA PHE A 563 -4.10 10.86 9.08
C PHE A 563 -4.03 9.82 10.20
N VAL A 564 -3.38 10.20 11.30
CA VAL A 564 -3.38 9.40 12.54
C VAL A 564 -4.80 9.13 13.05
N PRO A 565 -5.05 7.98 13.71
CA PRO A 565 -6.37 7.65 14.24
C PRO A 565 -6.89 8.70 15.23
N GLY A 566 -8.21 8.94 15.25
CA GLY A 566 -8.84 9.84 16.22
C GLY A 566 -9.05 11.28 15.74
N ARG A 567 -8.51 11.63 14.56
CA ARG A 567 -8.69 12.96 13.99
C ARG A 567 -10.09 13.17 13.42
N LYS A 568 -10.74 14.26 13.81
CA LYS A 568 -12.03 14.68 13.23
C LYS A 568 -11.81 15.32 11.86
N LYS A 569 -12.66 14.96 10.90
CA LYS A 569 -12.72 15.56 9.57
C LYS A 569 -13.45 16.90 9.66
N SER A 570 -12.82 17.98 9.21
CA SER A 570 -13.52 19.26 8.99
C SER A 570 -14.30 19.22 7.67
N GLU A 571 -15.58 19.60 7.71
CA GLU A 571 -16.43 19.66 6.50
C GLU A 571 -15.95 20.76 5.54
N ASP A 572 -15.65 21.94 6.08
CA ASP A 572 -15.12 23.10 5.34
C ASP A 572 -13.82 22.76 4.58
N PHE A 573 -12.92 22.02 5.22
CA PHE A 573 -11.68 21.56 4.58
C PHE A 573 -11.93 20.59 3.42
N ALA A 574 -12.90 19.69 3.56
CA ALA A 574 -13.21 18.71 2.50
C ALA A 574 -13.77 19.40 1.25
N ASP A 575 -14.59 20.42 1.43
CA ASP A 575 -15.14 21.23 0.34
C ASP A 575 -14.05 22.05 -0.36
N GLN A 576 -13.15 22.69 0.40
CA GLN A 576 -12.00 23.41 -0.16
C GLN A 576 -11.09 22.50 -1.00
N VAL A 577 -10.80 21.28 -0.52
CA VAL A 577 -10.00 20.30 -1.27
C VAL A 577 -10.70 19.87 -2.55
N LYS A 578 -12.02 19.68 -2.50
CA LYS A 578 -12.82 19.31 -3.68
C LYS A 578 -12.82 20.41 -4.73
N GLU A 579 -13.04 21.66 -4.32
CA GLU A 579 -13.01 22.81 -5.22
C GLU A 579 -11.62 22.96 -5.87
N LEU A 580 -10.55 22.84 -5.08
CA LEU A 580 -9.17 22.88 -5.58
C LEU A 580 -8.88 21.74 -6.56
N ALA A 581 -9.40 20.53 -6.30
CA ALA A 581 -9.27 19.38 -7.19
C ALA A 581 -9.95 19.62 -8.55
N GLU A 582 -11.15 20.21 -8.54
CA GLU A 582 -11.88 20.56 -9.77
C GLU A 582 -11.18 21.67 -10.56
N GLN A 583 -10.61 22.68 -9.89
CA GLN A 583 -9.91 23.79 -10.54
C GLN A 583 -8.56 23.40 -11.16
N THR A 584 -7.80 22.51 -10.51
CA THR A 584 -6.41 22.21 -10.90
C THR A 584 -6.21 20.83 -11.51
N GLY A 585 -7.23 19.96 -11.47
CA GLY A 585 -7.17 18.58 -11.94
C GLY A 585 -6.34 17.64 -11.05
N ILE A 586 -5.99 18.06 -9.83
CA ILE A 586 -5.25 17.23 -8.86
C ILE A 586 -6.18 16.16 -8.26
N SER A 587 -5.67 14.94 -8.10
CA SER A 587 -6.38 13.87 -7.39
C SER A 587 -5.96 13.83 -5.93
N VAL A 588 -6.86 14.19 -5.01
CA VAL A 588 -6.59 14.18 -3.56
C VAL A 588 -7.39 13.10 -2.87
N PHE A 589 -6.70 12.21 -2.14
CA PHE A 589 -7.29 11.15 -1.34
C PHE A 589 -6.96 11.37 0.12
N LEU A 590 -7.99 11.51 0.96
CA LEU A 590 -7.85 11.75 2.40
C LEU A 590 -8.51 10.60 3.16
N ASN A 591 -7.76 10.00 4.07
CA ASN A 591 -8.26 8.93 4.94
C ASN A 591 -8.13 9.35 6.41
N TYR A 592 -9.27 9.36 7.10
CA TYR A 592 -9.38 9.63 8.53
C TYR A 592 -9.72 8.31 9.23
N ILE A 593 -8.71 7.72 9.85
CA ILE A 593 -8.89 6.45 10.55
C ILE A 593 -9.66 6.74 11.85
N LYS A 594 -10.82 6.09 12.06
CA LYS A 594 -11.54 6.16 13.33
C LYS A 594 -10.67 5.52 14.43
N PRO A 595 -10.67 6.05 15.67
CA PRO A 595 -9.96 5.40 16.77
C PRO A 595 -10.54 4.00 16.96
N LEU A 596 -9.67 3.01 17.18
CA LEU A 596 -10.07 1.65 17.54
C LEU A 596 -10.74 1.70 18.93
N VAL A 597 -12.06 1.88 18.95
CA VAL A 597 -12.85 1.61 20.15
C VAL A 597 -12.98 0.10 20.24
N LEU A 598 -12.07 -0.55 20.98
CA LEU A 598 -12.32 -1.91 21.43
C LEU A 598 -13.54 -1.85 22.37
N PRO A 599 -14.68 -2.50 22.06
CA PRO A 599 -15.80 -2.55 22.98
C PRO A 599 -15.33 -3.19 24.29
N ALA A 600 -15.64 -2.55 25.42
CA ALA A 600 -15.29 -3.03 26.76
C ALA A 600 -15.86 -4.43 27.12
N SER A 601 -16.65 -5.04 26.23
CA SER A 601 -17.25 -6.37 26.39
C SER A 601 -16.49 -7.51 25.71
N MET A 602 -15.34 -7.30 25.04
CA MET A 602 -14.49 -8.41 24.56
C MET A 602 -13.64 -9.02 25.70
N ARG A 603 -14.26 -9.31 26.84
CA ARG A 603 -13.77 -10.35 27.76
C ARG A 603 -14.58 -11.62 27.49
N ARG A 604 -13.93 -12.57 26.80
CA ARG A 604 -14.31 -13.98 26.65
C ARG A 604 -15.71 -14.24 26.08
N ASN A 605 -15.78 -14.41 24.77
CA ASN A 605 -16.53 -15.48 24.08
C ASN A 605 -16.45 -15.26 22.57
N THR A 606 -15.38 -15.75 21.94
CA THR A 606 -15.23 -15.78 20.48
C THR A 606 -15.82 -17.07 19.94
N SER A 607 -17.12 -17.04 19.64
CA SER A 607 -17.76 -18.01 18.74
C SER A 607 -18.11 -17.27 17.44
N PHE A 608 -17.22 -17.29 16.44
CA PHE A 608 -17.55 -16.83 15.10
C PHE A 608 -18.20 -17.98 14.32
N SER A 609 -19.48 -17.83 13.98
CA SER A 609 -20.24 -18.76 13.15
C SER A 609 -20.00 -18.47 11.65
N PRO A 610 -19.97 -19.47 10.75
CA PRO A 610 -19.55 -19.31 9.35
C PRO A 610 -20.65 -18.78 8.40
N TYR A 611 -21.83 -18.40 8.89
CA TYR A 611 -23.00 -18.08 8.04
C TYR A 611 -23.84 -16.88 8.50
N GLN A 612 -23.28 -15.68 8.62
CA GLN A 612 -24.10 -14.46 8.61
C GLN A 612 -23.91 -13.70 7.29
N GLY A 613 -24.73 -14.08 6.32
CA GLY A 613 -25.13 -13.21 5.22
C GLY A 613 -26.55 -12.72 5.44
N ILE A 614 -26.86 -11.57 4.84
CA ILE A 614 -28.18 -10.92 4.66
C ILE A 614 -28.58 -9.96 5.79
N GLN A 615 -28.12 -8.71 5.71
CA GLN A 615 -28.98 -7.53 5.83
C GLN A 615 -28.51 -6.43 4.85
N VAL A 616 -29.48 -5.65 4.40
CA VAL A 616 -29.48 -4.64 3.33
C VAL A 616 -28.73 -3.38 3.77
N GLU A 617 -28.21 -2.63 2.78
CA GLU A 617 -27.60 -1.29 2.84
C GLU A 617 -27.64 -0.52 4.18
N GLU A 618 -26.46 -0.22 4.73
CA GLU A 618 -25.98 1.10 5.18
C GLU A 618 -24.68 0.91 6.02
N ASP A 619 -23.71 1.80 5.80
CA ASP A 619 -22.50 2.06 6.60
C ASP A 619 -21.98 0.95 7.53
N LEU A 620 -21.11 0.08 6.99
CA LEU A 620 -20.22 -0.74 7.83
C LEU A 620 -18.78 -0.68 7.32
N ASP A 621 -17.98 0.01 8.14
CA ASP A 621 -16.52 0.07 8.12
C ASP A 621 -15.93 -1.35 8.10
N TYR A 622 -15.32 -1.75 6.98
CA TYR A 622 -14.48 -2.95 6.96
C TYR A 622 -13.16 -2.65 7.66
N VAL A 623 -13.02 -3.23 8.86
CA VAL A 623 -11.75 -3.41 9.56
C VAL A 623 -10.89 -4.37 8.72
N LEU A 624 -10.05 -3.82 7.86
CA LEU A 624 -8.85 -4.49 7.39
C LEU A 624 -7.81 -4.40 8.50
N VAL A 625 -7.67 -5.47 9.28
CA VAL A 625 -6.40 -5.77 9.95
C VAL A 625 -5.33 -5.76 8.85
N PRO A 626 -4.18 -5.08 9.03
CA PRO A 626 -3.24 -4.86 7.94
C PRO A 626 -2.57 -6.17 7.54
N ALA A 627 -3.20 -6.90 6.62
CA ALA A 627 -2.51 -7.75 5.69
C ALA A 627 -1.83 -6.80 4.68
N ASN A 628 -0.64 -6.33 5.03
CA ASN A 628 0.22 -5.60 4.11
C ASN A 628 0.59 -6.55 2.95
N PHE A 629 -0.01 -6.31 1.79
CA PHE A 629 0.36 -6.88 0.50
C PHE A 629 0.90 -5.78 -0.42
N GLY A 630 1.93 -6.13 -1.19
CA GLY A 630 2.51 -5.38 -2.33
C GLY A 630 4.04 -5.43 -2.27
N PHE A 631 4.75 -6.36 -2.92
CA PHE A 631 4.50 -7.09 -4.17
C PHE A 631 4.81 -8.58 -4.05
#